data_AF-A0A6I5KPT6-F1
#
_entry.id   AF-A0A6I5KPT6-F1
#
_cell.length_a   1.000
_cell.length_b   1.000
_cell.length_c   1.000
_cell.angle_alpha   90.00
_cell.angle_beta   90.00
_cell.angle_gamma   90.00
#
_symmetry.space_group_name_H-M   'P 1'
#
loop_
_entity.id
_entity.type
_entity.pdbx_description
1 polymer ?
#
loop_
_entity_poly.entity_id
_entity_poly.type
_entity_poly.pdbx_seq_one_letter_code
_entity_poly.pdbx_strand_id
1 'polypeptide(L)'
;MKQRKMYWAMAKIAIVACVIFSCEKEEPQINHSPPPLAMEEPDILKQIKLGKKLENPYSVVNMRRAYANLIKKLEKGQKGYDSQILKDSSEITTTDYYMKFWVENDEQKQLLLADSLNLSEIPLDVEIEQEGDYYMDGDTQIQEGQWLYVSVVKDYEFPKDITFEKVEDLFLIEPSNVEGEETENGSKTTTIAGRTGISKQFLFDLEDEALRLTGNYEEPAASMVEKSKKNARGICKGAQYGNKQT
;
A
#
# COMPACT_ATOMS: atom_id res chain seq x y z
N MET A 1 -60.58 59.97 45.19
CA MET A 1 -60.41 58.49 45.09
C MET A 1 -60.38 57.92 43.66
N LYS A 2 -60.94 58.58 42.63
CA LYS A 2 -60.92 58.10 41.23
C LYS A 2 -59.54 58.17 40.55
N GLN A 3 -58.76 59.22 40.81
CA GLN A 3 -57.46 59.38 40.13
C GLN A 3 -56.40 58.34 40.54
N ARG A 4 -56.27 58.02 41.84
CA ARG A 4 -55.29 57.01 42.31
C ARG A 4 -55.54 55.61 41.74
N LYS A 5 -56.79 55.22 41.50
CA LYS A 5 -57.14 53.95 40.84
C LYS A 5 -56.82 53.96 39.35
N MET A 6 -56.94 55.12 38.68
CA MET A 6 -56.59 55.30 37.27
C MET A 6 -55.07 55.26 37.07
N TYR A 7 -54.29 55.89 37.94
CA TYR A 7 -52.82 55.79 37.91
C TYR A 7 -52.33 54.38 38.21
N TRP A 8 -53.01 53.63 39.07
CA TRP A 8 -52.64 52.23 39.37
C TRP A 8 -53.03 51.26 38.23
N ALA A 9 -54.13 51.52 37.52
CA ALA A 9 -54.51 50.78 36.31
C ALA A 9 -53.54 51.07 35.14
N MET A 10 -53.14 52.33 34.95
CA MET A 10 -52.14 52.72 33.94
C MET A 10 -50.74 52.18 34.28
N ALA A 11 -50.37 52.11 35.57
CA ALA A 11 -49.11 51.52 36.01
C ALA A 11 -49.05 50.01 35.73
N LYS A 12 -50.16 49.28 35.87
CA LYS A 12 -50.20 47.83 35.53
C LYS A 12 -50.13 47.58 34.02
N ILE A 13 -50.74 48.43 33.20
CA ILE A 13 -50.69 48.32 31.74
C ILE A 13 -49.27 48.64 31.22
N ALA A 14 -48.58 49.63 31.81
CA ALA A 14 -47.21 49.95 31.46
C ALA A 14 -46.22 48.82 31.83
N ILE A 15 -46.44 48.13 32.95
CA ILE A 15 -45.58 47.01 33.38
C ILE A 15 -45.76 45.77 32.49
N VAL A 16 -46.97 45.51 31.98
CA VAL A 16 -47.22 44.38 31.05
C VAL A 16 -46.70 44.68 29.64
N ALA A 17 -46.70 45.94 29.21
CA ALA A 17 -46.14 46.35 27.91
C ALA A 17 -44.60 46.28 27.85
N CYS A 18 -43.90 46.43 28.98
CA CYS A 18 -42.44 46.32 29.03
C CYS A 18 -41.91 44.89 28.92
N VAL A 19 -42.74 43.85 29.16
CA VAL A 19 -42.28 42.44 29.14
C VAL A 19 -42.27 41.85 27.71
N ILE A 20 -42.94 42.50 26.74
CA ILE A 20 -43.06 42.00 25.35
C ILE A 20 -42.09 42.65 24.36
N PHE A 21 -41.20 43.56 24.80
CA PHE A 21 -40.17 44.18 23.94
C PHE A 21 -38.73 43.78 24.27
N SER A 22 -38.51 42.85 25.21
CA SER A 22 -37.17 42.34 25.53
C SER A 22 -36.97 40.94 24.94
N CYS A 23 -36.89 40.90 23.62
CA CYS A 23 -36.18 39.86 22.88
C CYS A 23 -35.55 40.52 21.65
N GLU A 24 -34.68 41.48 21.92
CA GLU A 24 -33.60 41.83 21.01
C GLU A 24 -32.39 41.07 21.52
N LYS A 25 -31.87 40.15 20.69
CA LYS A 25 -30.62 39.45 20.98
C LYS A 25 -29.55 40.53 21.15
N GLU A 26 -29.09 40.72 22.38
CA GLU A 26 -27.87 41.46 22.65
C GLU A 26 -26.72 40.73 21.94
N GLU A 27 -26.21 41.37 20.89
CA GLU A 27 -24.87 41.09 20.41
C GLU A 27 -23.88 41.45 21.53
N PRO A 28 -23.05 40.51 22.01
CA PRO A 28 -21.92 40.88 22.81
C PRO A 28 -20.91 41.55 21.87
N GLN A 29 -20.79 42.89 21.97
CA GLN A 29 -19.62 43.63 21.49
C GLN A 29 -18.44 43.25 22.37
N ILE A 30 -17.87 42.08 22.10
CA ILE A 30 -16.57 41.73 22.62
C ILE A 30 -15.54 42.29 21.64
N ASN A 31 -14.70 43.19 22.13
CA ASN A 31 -13.40 43.46 21.53
C ASN A 31 -12.57 42.17 21.62
N HIS A 32 -12.89 41.25 20.73
CA HIS A 32 -12.04 40.19 20.31
C HIS A 32 -11.87 40.46 18.83
N SER A 33 -10.74 41.09 18.48
CA SER A 33 -10.06 40.64 17.27
C SER A 33 -10.14 39.12 17.35
N PRO A 34 -10.81 38.42 16.40
CA PRO A 34 -10.72 36.98 16.41
C PRO A 34 -9.22 36.69 16.53
N PRO A 35 -8.75 35.83 17.46
CA PRO A 35 -7.50 35.15 17.14
C PRO A 35 -7.76 34.65 15.73
N PRO A 36 -6.92 35.02 14.73
CA PRO A 36 -7.24 34.82 13.33
C PRO A 36 -7.86 33.45 13.30
N LEU A 37 -9.16 33.39 12.92
CA LEU A 37 -9.85 32.12 12.76
C LEU A 37 -8.78 31.32 12.05
N ALA A 38 -8.22 30.33 12.74
CA ALA A 38 -7.48 29.34 12.04
C ALA A 38 -8.59 28.87 11.13
N MET A 39 -8.53 29.35 9.88
CA MET A 39 -9.09 28.64 8.78
C MET A 39 -8.54 27.27 9.10
N GLU A 40 -9.40 26.39 9.65
CA GLU A 40 -9.13 24.99 9.48
C GLU A 40 -8.92 24.94 7.99
N GLU A 41 -7.64 24.78 7.65
CA GLU A 41 -7.18 24.63 6.29
C GLU A 41 -8.25 23.73 5.68
N PRO A 42 -8.89 24.10 4.55
CA PRO A 42 -9.77 23.13 3.91
C PRO A 42 -9.00 21.81 3.91
N ASP A 43 -9.64 20.70 4.21
CA ASP A 43 -8.97 19.40 4.22
C ASP A 43 -8.54 19.12 2.77
N ILE A 44 -7.43 19.76 2.36
CA ILE A 44 -6.92 19.74 0.99
C ILE A 44 -6.22 18.42 0.94
N LEU A 45 -6.93 17.41 0.42
CA LEU A 45 -6.34 16.13 0.09
C LEU A 45 -5.01 16.38 -0.62
N LYS A 46 -3.94 15.82 -0.09
CA LYS A 46 -2.58 15.97 -0.59
C LYS A 46 -2.33 14.91 -1.65
N GLN A 47 -1.86 15.32 -2.81
CA GLN A 47 -1.48 14.38 -3.86
C GLN A 47 -0.14 13.72 -3.51
N ILE A 48 -0.07 12.40 -3.65
CA ILE A 48 1.16 11.61 -3.58
C ILE A 48 2.04 11.99 -4.78
N LYS A 49 3.31 12.30 -4.53
CA LYS A 49 4.29 12.51 -5.60
C LYS A 49 5.20 11.31 -5.70
N LEU A 50 5.25 10.76 -6.90
CA LEU A 50 6.17 9.68 -7.23
C LEU A 50 7.55 10.24 -7.55
N GLY A 51 8.57 9.54 -7.08
CA GLY A 51 9.96 9.77 -7.42
C GLY A 51 10.36 8.97 -8.67
N LYS A 52 11.60 8.49 -8.69
CA LYS A 52 12.12 7.70 -9.81
C LYS A 52 11.48 6.31 -9.87
N LYS A 53 11.45 5.76 -11.08
CA LYS A 53 11.20 4.34 -11.31
C LYS A 53 12.31 3.49 -10.67
N LEU A 54 11.92 2.49 -9.90
CA LEU A 54 12.80 1.51 -9.27
C LEU A 54 13.00 0.31 -10.19
N GLU A 55 14.20 -0.26 -10.13
CA GLU A 55 14.47 -1.53 -10.80
C GLU A 55 13.87 -2.67 -9.98
N ASN A 56 12.97 -3.46 -10.54
CA ASN A 56 12.24 -4.49 -9.79
C ASN A 56 13.16 -5.67 -9.40
N PRO A 57 13.37 -5.94 -8.09
CA PRO A 57 14.25 -7.02 -7.65
C PRO A 57 13.69 -8.40 -8.02
N TYR A 58 12.37 -8.54 -8.10
CA TYR A 58 11.69 -9.81 -8.33
C TYR A 58 11.50 -10.14 -9.81
N SER A 59 11.96 -9.28 -10.73
CA SER A 59 11.90 -9.62 -12.15
C SER A 59 12.75 -10.86 -12.44
N VAL A 60 12.31 -11.68 -13.40
CA VAL A 60 13.07 -12.88 -13.83
C VAL A 60 14.48 -12.49 -14.25
N VAL A 61 14.64 -11.32 -14.88
CA VAL A 61 15.95 -10.79 -15.30
C VAL A 61 16.85 -10.53 -14.08
N ASN A 62 16.33 -9.86 -13.05
CA ASN A 62 17.12 -9.49 -11.88
C ASN A 62 17.38 -10.66 -10.94
N MET A 63 16.42 -11.57 -10.79
CA MET A 63 16.64 -12.83 -10.05
C MET A 63 17.71 -13.71 -10.72
N ARG A 64 17.75 -13.77 -12.06
CA ARG A 64 18.85 -14.47 -12.77
C ARG A 64 20.21 -13.80 -12.58
N ARG A 65 20.26 -12.46 -12.55
CA ARG A 65 21.50 -11.72 -12.23
C ARG A 65 21.95 -11.98 -10.80
N ALA A 66 21.04 -12.00 -9.84
CA ALA A 66 21.31 -12.33 -8.45
C ALA A 66 21.85 -13.76 -8.30
N TYR A 67 21.23 -14.73 -8.97
CA TYR A 67 21.70 -16.11 -9.04
C TYR A 67 23.14 -16.19 -9.53
N ALA A 68 23.45 -15.55 -10.67
CA ALA A 68 24.79 -15.56 -11.22
C ALA A 68 25.83 -14.96 -10.25
N ASN A 69 25.46 -13.97 -9.43
CA ASN A 69 26.36 -13.43 -8.42
C ASN A 69 26.53 -14.37 -7.21
N LEU A 70 25.44 -15.02 -6.77
CA LEU A 70 25.51 -16.01 -5.70
C LEU A 70 26.38 -17.21 -6.07
N ILE A 71 26.27 -17.73 -7.30
CA ILE A 71 27.12 -18.84 -7.77
C ILE A 71 28.60 -18.44 -7.73
N LYS A 72 28.95 -17.22 -8.16
CA LYS A 72 30.33 -16.71 -8.04
C LYS A 72 30.84 -16.65 -6.60
N LYS A 73 29.96 -16.34 -5.63
CA LYS A 73 30.30 -16.32 -4.20
C LYS A 73 30.51 -17.74 -3.65
N LEU A 74 29.70 -18.70 -4.09
CA LEU A 74 29.84 -20.13 -3.78
C LEU A 74 31.16 -20.69 -4.32
N GLU A 75 31.48 -20.43 -5.59
CA GLU A 75 32.74 -20.86 -6.22
C GLU A 75 33.99 -20.32 -5.51
N LYS A 76 33.88 -19.13 -4.91
CA LYS A 76 34.95 -18.50 -4.11
C LYS A 76 34.98 -18.98 -2.65
N GLY A 77 34.11 -19.89 -2.25
CA GLY A 77 34.00 -20.37 -0.87
C GLY A 77 33.53 -19.31 0.12
N GLN A 78 32.94 -18.20 -0.34
CA GLN A 78 32.42 -17.13 0.52
C GLN A 78 31.04 -17.45 1.10
N LYS A 79 30.39 -18.50 0.57
CA LYS A 79 29.08 -18.98 0.98
C LYS A 79 28.98 -20.47 0.70
N GLY A 80 28.09 -21.16 1.41
CA GLY A 80 27.82 -22.58 1.23
C GLY A 80 26.40 -22.92 1.64
N TYR A 81 25.87 -24.00 1.09
CA TYR A 81 24.53 -24.51 1.40
C TYR A 81 24.62 -26.03 1.58
N ASP A 82 24.09 -26.53 2.70
CA ASP A 82 24.08 -27.96 3.01
C ASP A 82 22.96 -28.74 2.28
N SER A 83 22.01 -27.98 1.70
CA SER A 83 20.83 -28.47 1.00
C SER A 83 20.88 -28.11 -0.48
N GLN A 84 20.02 -28.76 -1.27
CA GLN A 84 19.96 -28.55 -2.73
C GLN A 84 19.69 -27.09 -3.09
N ILE A 85 20.41 -26.58 -4.09
CA ILE A 85 20.20 -25.26 -4.71
C ILE A 85 19.68 -25.44 -6.15
N LEU A 86 19.29 -24.35 -6.81
CA LEU A 86 18.94 -24.39 -8.23
C LEU A 86 20.16 -24.83 -9.05
N LYS A 87 19.96 -25.67 -10.08
CA LYS A 87 21.07 -26.19 -10.89
C LYS A 87 21.65 -25.13 -11.80
N ASP A 88 20.80 -24.29 -12.37
CA ASP A 88 21.17 -23.21 -13.26
C ASP A 88 20.12 -22.09 -13.27
N SER A 89 20.44 -20.98 -13.94
CA SER A 89 19.57 -19.80 -14.01
C SER A 89 18.29 -20.02 -14.84
N SER A 90 18.20 -21.07 -15.65
CA SER A 90 16.99 -21.40 -16.41
C SER A 90 15.88 -21.95 -15.51
N GLU A 91 16.22 -22.43 -14.31
CA GLU A 91 15.23 -22.79 -13.29
C GLU A 91 14.48 -21.58 -12.70
N ILE A 92 14.99 -20.37 -12.93
CA ILE A 92 14.30 -19.12 -12.61
C ILE A 92 13.37 -18.80 -13.79
N THR A 93 12.13 -19.27 -13.69
CA THR A 93 11.07 -19.09 -14.69
C THR A 93 9.92 -18.28 -14.14
N THR A 94 9.21 -17.55 -14.99
CA THR A 94 8.06 -16.73 -14.58
C THR A 94 7.06 -17.53 -13.73
N THR A 95 6.78 -17.02 -12.53
CA THR A 95 5.74 -17.54 -11.62
C THR A 95 4.49 -16.65 -11.68
N ASP A 96 4.72 -15.34 -11.78
CA ASP A 96 3.71 -14.29 -11.72
C ASP A 96 4.01 -13.21 -12.77
N TYR A 97 3.02 -12.40 -13.06
CA TYR A 97 3.14 -11.21 -13.90
C TYR A 97 2.86 -9.96 -13.06
N TYR A 98 3.73 -8.96 -13.19
CA TYR A 98 3.41 -7.59 -12.80
C TYR A 98 2.59 -6.95 -13.91
N MET A 99 1.38 -6.50 -13.59
CA MET A 99 0.41 -6.01 -14.56
C MET A 99 -0.24 -4.73 -14.07
N LYS A 100 -0.84 -4.00 -15.03
CA LYS A 100 -1.77 -2.91 -14.75
C LYS A 100 -3.07 -3.10 -15.53
N PHE A 101 -4.18 -2.81 -14.87
CA PHE A 101 -5.53 -2.85 -15.40
C PHE A 101 -6.08 -1.44 -15.53
N TRP A 102 -6.66 -1.12 -16.69
CA TRP A 102 -7.41 0.11 -16.88
C TRP A 102 -8.84 -0.13 -16.44
N VAL A 103 -9.25 0.57 -15.38
CA VAL A 103 -10.56 0.42 -14.74
C VAL A 103 -11.36 1.69 -14.96
N GLU A 104 -12.42 1.59 -15.74
CA GLU A 104 -13.29 2.71 -16.16
C GLU A 104 -14.48 2.93 -15.22
N ASN A 105 -14.81 1.97 -14.36
CA ASN A 105 -15.95 2.06 -13.46
C ASN A 105 -15.82 1.11 -12.26
N ASP A 106 -16.68 1.32 -11.27
CA ASP A 106 -16.70 0.52 -10.05
C ASP A 106 -17.07 -0.96 -10.30
N GLU A 107 -17.89 -1.27 -11.31
CA GLU A 107 -18.24 -2.67 -11.63
C GLU A 107 -17.00 -3.46 -12.06
N GLN A 108 -16.15 -2.88 -12.92
CA GLN A 108 -14.86 -3.47 -13.29
C GLN A 108 -13.92 -3.60 -12.09
N LYS A 109 -13.88 -2.59 -11.19
CA LYS A 109 -13.10 -2.68 -9.94
C LYS A 109 -13.57 -3.85 -9.07
N GLN A 110 -14.88 -4.02 -8.93
CA GLN A 110 -15.45 -5.12 -8.13
C GLN A 110 -15.19 -6.49 -8.74
N LEU A 111 -15.18 -6.63 -10.08
CA LEU A 111 -14.79 -7.88 -10.75
C LEU A 111 -13.36 -8.29 -10.38
N LEU A 112 -12.40 -7.35 -10.43
CA LEU A 112 -11.02 -7.63 -10.05
C LEU A 112 -10.87 -7.95 -8.56
N LEU A 113 -11.65 -7.29 -7.69
CA LEU A 113 -11.66 -7.56 -6.24
C LEU A 113 -12.31 -8.90 -5.89
N ALA A 114 -13.29 -9.36 -6.65
CA ALA A 114 -13.94 -10.66 -6.45
C ALA A 114 -12.94 -11.82 -6.58
N ASP A 115 -11.91 -11.65 -7.40
CA ASP A 115 -10.80 -12.60 -7.56
C ASP A 115 -9.74 -12.49 -6.44
N SER A 116 -10.00 -11.69 -5.40
CA SER A 116 -9.10 -11.46 -4.27
C SER A 116 -7.73 -10.88 -4.70
N LEU A 117 -7.70 -10.13 -5.79
CA LEU A 117 -6.50 -9.47 -6.28
C LEU A 117 -6.09 -8.32 -5.34
N ASN A 118 -4.78 -8.22 -5.08
CA ASN A 118 -4.21 -7.15 -4.28
C ASN A 118 -3.90 -5.94 -5.16
N LEU A 119 -4.95 -5.14 -5.45
CA LEU A 119 -4.87 -3.98 -6.34
C LEU A 119 -4.23 -2.79 -5.63
N SER A 120 -3.29 -2.14 -6.30
CA SER A 120 -2.66 -0.90 -5.87
C SER A 120 -3.00 0.24 -6.83
N GLU A 121 -3.37 1.39 -6.30
CA GLU A 121 -3.58 2.60 -7.10
C GLU A 121 -2.25 3.22 -7.53
N ILE A 122 -1.16 2.92 -6.81
CA ILE A 122 0.20 3.41 -7.06
C ILE A 122 1.01 2.30 -7.75
N PRO A 123 1.86 2.61 -8.75
CA PRO A 123 2.79 1.63 -9.31
C PRO A 123 3.63 0.95 -8.23
N LEU A 124 3.93 -0.34 -8.42
CA LEU A 124 4.69 -1.12 -7.42
C LEU A 124 6.20 -0.85 -7.49
N ASP A 125 6.68 -0.25 -8.57
CA ASP A 125 8.08 -0.09 -8.95
C ASP A 125 8.52 1.39 -9.02
N VAL A 126 8.08 2.20 -8.05
CA VAL A 126 8.43 3.63 -7.95
C VAL A 126 8.73 4.04 -6.50
N GLU A 127 9.56 5.07 -6.33
CA GLU A 127 9.71 5.72 -5.03
C GLU A 127 8.50 6.62 -4.73
N ILE A 128 8.13 6.74 -3.46
CA ILE A 128 7.22 7.79 -2.98
C ILE A 128 8.10 8.95 -2.52
N GLU A 129 8.16 10.01 -3.31
CA GLU A 129 8.93 11.22 -2.98
C GLU A 129 8.19 12.08 -1.95
N GLN A 130 6.86 12.14 -2.04
CA GLN A 130 6.01 12.87 -1.10
C GLN A 130 4.77 12.05 -0.75
N GLU A 131 4.57 11.80 0.54
CA GLU A 131 3.36 11.21 1.09
C GLU A 131 2.13 12.11 0.87
N GLY A 132 0.97 11.48 0.74
CA GLY A 132 -0.31 12.13 0.49
C GLY A 132 -1.49 11.18 0.65
N ASP A 133 -2.68 11.66 0.34
CA ASP A 133 -3.95 10.96 0.53
C ASP A 133 -4.39 10.21 -0.74
N TYR A 134 -3.96 10.66 -1.93
CA TYR A 134 -4.34 10.03 -3.20
C TYR A 134 -3.26 10.20 -4.27
N TYR A 135 -3.25 9.28 -5.24
CA TYR A 135 -2.41 9.35 -6.42
C TYR A 135 -3.27 9.59 -7.67
N MET A 136 -2.77 10.44 -8.58
CA MET A 136 -3.35 10.64 -9.91
C MET A 136 -2.22 10.49 -10.91
N ASP A 137 -2.41 9.61 -11.87
CA ASP A 137 -1.47 9.44 -12.97
C ASP A 137 -1.53 10.66 -13.91
N GLY A 138 -0.37 11.24 -14.22
CA GLY A 138 -0.25 12.49 -14.97
C GLY A 138 -0.75 12.41 -16.41
N ASP A 139 -0.82 11.20 -16.97
CA ASP A 139 -1.35 10.93 -18.31
C ASP A 139 -2.88 10.73 -18.32
N THR A 140 -3.51 10.67 -17.15
CA THR A 140 -4.97 10.55 -17.02
C THR A 140 -5.61 11.93 -17.19
N GLN A 141 -5.71 12.40 -18.43
CA GLN A 141 -6.45 13.64 -18.75
C GLN A 141 -7.95 13.44 -18.49
N ILE A 142 -8.40 13.73 -17.25
CA ILE A 142 -9.79 14.06 -16.91
C ILE A 142 -10.82 13.07 -17.50
N GLN A 143 -10.52 11.77 -17.51
CA GLN A 143 -11.42 10.72 -17.99
C GLN A 143 -11.64 9.67 -16.91
N GLU A 144 -12.84 9.08 -16.96
CA GLU A 144 -13.58 8.35 -15.93
C GLU A 144 -12.92 7.05 -15.41
N GLY A 145 -11.63 6.80 -15.71
CA GLY A 145 -10.92 5.59 -15.33
C GLY A 145 -9.56 5.82 -14.65
N GLN A 146 -9.00 4.73 -14.10
CA GLN A 146 -7.72 4.73 -13.40
C GLN A 146 -6.93 3.44 -13.69
N TRP A 147 -5.60 3.54 -13.64
CA TRP A 147 -4.73 2.37 -13.64
C TRP A 147 -4.65 1.74 -12.25
N LEU A 148 -4.89 0.43 -12.16
CA LEU A 148 -4.64 -0.36 -10.97
C LEU A 148 -3.52 -1.37 -11.23
N TYR A 149 -2.57 -1.45 -10.33
CA TYR A 149 -1.34 -2.23 -10.42
C TYR A 149 -1.43 -3.47 -9.55
N VAL A 150 -0.93 -4.61 -10.04
CA VAL A 150 -1.07 -5.89 -9.34
C VAL A 150 -0.04 -6.93 -9.79
N SER A 151 0.26 -7.88 -8.90
CA SER A 151 0.94 -9.13 -9.25
C SER A 151 -0.06 -10.27 -9.33
N VAL A 152 -0.06 -11.04 -10.41
CA VAL A 152 -0.96 -12.18 -10.62
C VAL A 152 -0.18 -13.43 -11.02
N VAL A 153 -0.60 -14.61 -10.57
CA VAL A 153 -0.01 -15.88 -11.05
C VAL A 153 -0.06 -15.96 -12.58
N LYS A 154 0.95 -16.57 -13.19
CA LYS A 154 1.09 -16.64 -14.66
C LYS A 154 -0.10 -17.29 -15.39
N ASP A 155 -0.86 -18.14 -14.70
CA ASP A 155 -1.99 -18.89 -15.23
C ASP A 155 -3.34 -18.24 -14.86
N TYR A 156 -3.33 -16.97 -14.41
CA TYR A 156 -4.54 -16.22 -14.07
C TYR A 156 -5.44 -16.00 -15.30
N GLU A 157 -6.74 -16.20 -15.12
CA GLU A 157 -7.75 -16.00 -16.16
C GLU A 157 -8.22 -14.54 -16.17
N PHE A 158 -7.88 -13.80 -17.22
CA PHE A 158 -8.21 -12.37 -17.30
C PHE A 158 -9.68 -12.12 -17.66
N PRO A 159 -10.36 -11.17 -16.99
CA PRO A 159 -11.66 -10.67 -17.40
C PRO A 159 -11.62 -10.13 -18.84
N LYS A 160 -12.62 -10.47 -19.66
CA LYS A 160 -12.63 -10.13 -21.10
C LYS A 160 -12.86 -8.64 -21.39
N ASP A 161 -13.54 -7.95 -20.48
CA ASP A 161 -14.02 -6.57 -20.68
C ASP A 161 -13.17 -5.53 -19.93
N ILE A 162 -11.96 -5.90 -19.53
CA ILE A 162 -11.02 -5.00 -18.84
C ILE A 162 -9.72 -4.94 -19.64
N THR A 163 -9.27 -3.74 -19.98
CA THR A 163 -7.99 -3.55 -20.67
C THR A 163 -6.85 -3.75 -19.69
N PHE A 164 -5.83 -4.51 -20.08
CA PHE A 164 -4.66 -4.77 -19.24
C PHE A 164 -3.36 -4.72 -20.03
N GLU A 165 -2.28 -4.40 -19.33
CA GLU A 165 -0.92 -4.41 -19.86
C GLU A 165 -0.01 -5.20 -18.94
N LYS A 166 0.79 -6.12 -19.50
CA LYS A 166 1.86 -6.79 -18.77
C LYS A 166 3.07 -5.86 -18.67
N VAL A 167 3.44 -5.51 -17.45
CA VAL A 167 4.60 -4.66 -17.15
C VAL A 167 5.88 -5.50 -17.10
N GLU A 168 5.86 -6.64 -16.39
CA GLU A 168 7.08 -7.46 -16.21
C GLU A 168 6.78 -8.93 -15.87
N ASP A 169 7.73 -9.81 -16.20
CA ASP A 169 7.74 -11.21 -15.77
C ASP A 169 8.42 -11.34 -14.40
N LEU A 170 7.72 -11.91 -13.42
CA LEU A 170 8.18 -12.04 -12.04
C LEU A 170 8.58 -13.46 -11.67
N PHE A 171 9.52 -13.56 -10.74
CA PHE A 171 9.87 -14.77 -10.03
C PHE A 171 9.66 -14.54 -8.53
N LEU A 172 8.51 -14.98 -8.02
CA LEU A 172 8.14 -14.86 -6.62
C LEU A 172 8.40 -16.17 -5.89
N ILE A 173 8.98 -16.06 -4.70
CA ILE A 173 9.25 -17.18 -3.81
C ILE A 173 8.07 -17.26 -2.83
N GLU A 174 7.18 -18.24 -3.02
CA GLU A 174 6.05 -18.44 -2.11
C GLU A 174 6.46 -19.12 -0.80
N PRO A 175 5.93 -18.69 0.36
CA PRO A 175 6.04 -19.44 1.60
C PRO A 175 5.19 -20.72 1.51
N SER A 176 5.69 -21.83 2.07
CA SER A 176 4.95 -23.09 2.11
C SER A 176 3.73 -22.98 3.02
N ASN A 177 2.52 -23.17 2.48
CA ASN A 177 1.27 -23.30 3.24
C ASN A 177 1.11 -24.68 3.93
N VAL A 178 2.20 -25.41 4.14
CA VAL A 178 2.13 -26.71 4.82
C VAL A 178 1.99 -26.43 6.31
N GLU A 179 0.74 -26.40 6.79
CA GLU A 179 0.42 -26.63 8.20
C GLU A 179 0.85 -28.05 8.55
N GLY A 180 2.12 -28.22 8.91
CA GLY A 180 2.68 -29.55 9.14
C GLY A 180 4.16 -29.43 9.44
N GLU A 181 4.42 -29.30 10.75
CA GLU A 181 5.70 -29.49 11.43
C GLU A 181 6.89 -28.75 10.78
N GLU A 182 7.23 -27.60 11.36
CA GLU A 182 8.63 -27.18 11.44
C GLU A 182 9.42 -28.30 12.12
N THR A 183 9.82 -29.33 11.38
CA THR A 183 10.71 -30.35 11.90
C THR A 183 11.99 -29.64 12.34
N GLU A 184 12.53 -30.01 13.50
CA GLU A 184 13.67 -29.37 14.19
C GLU A 184 14.93 -29.17 13.32
N ASN A 185 14.97 -29.71 12.09
CA ASN A 185 15.94 -29.42 11.04
C ASN A 185 15.36 -28.49 9.96
N GLY A 186 15.12 -27.23 10.30
CA GLY A 186 14.46 -26.18 9.48
C GLY A 186 15.14 -25.77 8.15
N SER A 187 15.47 -26.71 7.27
CA SER A 187 16.29 -26.46 6.07
C SER A 187 15.55 -26.53 4.73
N LYS A 188 14.35 -27.13 4.66
CA LYS A 188 13.68 -27.37 3.37
C LYS A 188 12.41 -26.53 3.22
N THR A 189 12.43 -25.60 2.27
CA THR A 189 11.21 -24.97 1.75
C THR A 189 10.67 -25.77 0.57
N THR A 190 9.34 -25.89 0.52
CA THR A 190 8.60 -26.19 -0.70
C THR A 190 8.54 -24.90 -1.53
N THR A 191 8.79 -25.02 -2.83
CA THR A 191 9.43 -23.99 -3.67
C THR A 191 8.46 -23.06 -4.44
N ILE A 192 8.97 -21.99 -5.08
CA ILE A 192 9.17 -21.87 -6.54
C ILE A 192 8.34 -22.84 -7.41
N ALA A 193 7.11 -22.48 -7.74
CA ALA A 193 6.29 -23.19 -8.74
C ALA A 193 6.12 -24.70 -8.46
N GLY A 194 6.04 -25.10 -7.18
CA GLY A 194 5.70 -26.48 -6.79
C GLY A 194 6.83 -27.51 -6.82
N ARG A 195 8.09 -27.12 -7.09
CA ARG A 195 9.23 -27.99 -6.75
C ARG A 195 9.31 -28.19 -5.21
N THR A 196 9.97 -29.22 -4.75
CA THR A 196 10.20 -29.45 -3.31
C THR A 196 11.69 -29.65 -3.10
N GLY A 197 12.26 -29.05 -2.04
CA GLY A 197 13.61 -29.40 -1.58
C GLY A 197 14.74 -28.43 -1.92
N ILE A 198 14.44 -27.23 -2.42
CA ILE A 198 15.45 -26.16 -2.49
C ILE A 198 15.68 -25.58 -1.08
N SER A 199 16.94 -25.28 -0.77
CA SER A 199 17.34 -24.64 0.49
C SER A 199 16.62 -23.31 0.70
N LYS A 200 15.93 -23.18 1.84
CA LYS A 200 15.28 -21.91 2.25
C LYS A 200 16.28 -20.76 2.31
N GLN A 201 17.45 -21.05 2.89
CA GLN A 201 18.53 -20.09 3.03
C GLN A 201 19.00 -19.60 1.66
N PHE A 202 19.15 -20.50 0.69
CA PHE A 202 19.52 -20.14 -0.68
C PHE A 202 18.50 -19.20 -1.33
N LEU A 203 17.19 -19.44 -1.14
CA LEU A 203 16.14 -18.61 -1.71
C LEU A 203 16.11 -17.21 -1.10
N PHE A 204 16.27 -17.10 0.22
CA PHE A 204 16.39 -15.80 0.88
C PHE A 204 17.65 -15.05 0.46
N ASP A 205 18.75 -15.76 0.31
CA ASP A 205 19.99 -15.15 -0.16
C ASP A 205 19.89 -14.68 -1.61
N LEU A 206 19.09 -15.36 -2.43
CA LEU A 206 18.80 -14.97 -3.81
C LEU A 206 18.00 -13.67 -3.84
N GLU A 207 16.96 -13.58 -3.02
CA GLU A 207 16.15 -12.38 -2.84
C GLU A 207 16.98 -11.21 -2.30
N ASP A 208 17.74 -11.42 -1.22
CA ASP A 208 18.62 -10.40 -0.63
C ASP A 208 19.65 -9.88 -1.65
N GLU A 209 20.21 -10.79 -2.46
CA GLU A 209 21.15 -10.41 -3.52
C GLU A 209 20.47 -9.63 -4.65
N ALA A 210 19.23 -9.98 -5.02
CA ALA A 210 18.46 -9.24 -6.01
C ALA A 210 18.14 -7.83 -5.51
N LEU A 211 17.62 -7.70 -4.28
CA LEU A 211 17.38 -6.42 -3.60
C LEU A 211 18.65 -5.56 -3.58
N ARG A 212 19.79 -6.16 -3.26
CA ARG A 212 21.08 -5.45 -3.20
C ARG A 212 21.51 -4.95 -4.58
N LEU A 213 21.37 -5.77 -5.62
CA LEU A 213 21.77 -5.42 -6.98
C LEU A 213 20.92 -4.30 -7.58
N THR A 214 19.63 -4.25 -7.22
CA THR A 214 18.69 -3.23 -7.71
C THR A 214 18.62 -1.97 -6.82
N GLY A 215 19.46 -1.87 -5.79
CA GLY A 215 19.48 -0.71 -4.88
C GLY A 215 18.31 -0.63 -3.90
N ASN A 216 17.65 -1.76 -3.67
CA ASN A 216 16.38 -1.93 -2.96
C ASN A 216 16.53 -2.52 -1.56
N TYR A 217 17.76 -2.86 -1.19
CA TYR A 217 18.09 -3.48 0.10
C TYR A 217 18.21 -2.42 1.21
N GLU A 218 17.47 -2.59 2.30
CA GLU A 218 17.68 -1.83 3.54
C GLU A 218 18.38 -2.71 4.56
N GLU A 219 19.49 -2.21 5.11
CA GLU A 219 20.11 -2.85 6.25
C GLU A 219 19.18 -2.71 7.48
N PRO A 220 18.85 -3.82 8.16
CA PRO A 220 18.03 -3.73 9.36
C PRO A 220 18.73 -2.86 10.42
N ALA A 221 18.01 -1.88 10.96
CA ALA A 221 18.53 -1.02 12.02
C ALA A 221 18.95 -1.87 13.24
N ALA A 222 20.10 -1.55 13.82
CA ALA A 222 20.76 -2.34 14.86
C ALA A 222 19.93 -2.57 16.16
N SER A 223 18.78 -1.93 16.32
CA SER A 223 17.92 -2.01 17.52
C SER A 223 16.73 -2.98 17.42
N MET A 224 16.55 -3.73 16.33
CA MET A 224 15.44 -4.69 16.19
C MET A 224 15.90 -6.10 15.82
N VAL A 225 16.83 -6.65 16.61
CA VAL A 225 17.35 -8.02 16.40
C VAL A 225 16.34 -9.11 16.83
N GLU A 226 15.23 -8.80 17.51
CA GLU A 226 14.34 -9.85 18.04
C GLU A 226 13.02 -10.12 17.29
N LYS A 227 12.67 -9.40 16.22
CA LYS A 227 11.53 -9.81 15.38
C LYS A 227 11.85 -9.59 13.91
N SER A 228 12.33 -10.66 13.27
CA SER A 228 12.65 -10.73 11.85
C SER A 228 11.44 -10.36 10.98
N LYS A 229 11.37 -9.09 10.60
CA LYS A 229 10.67 -8.59 9.41
C LYS A 229 11.54 -7.46 8.84
N LYS A 230 12.48 -7.82 7.97
CA LYS A 230 13.31 -6.85 7.22
C LYS A 230 12.38 -6.09 6.26
N ASN A 231 12.46 -4.76 6.25
CA ASN A 231 11.67 -3.92 5.36
C ASN A 231 12.48 -3.60 4.11
N ALA A 232 11.82 -3.68 2.94
CA ALA A 232 12.38 -3.19 1.70
C ALA A 232 12.08 -1.70 1.54
N ARG A 233 13.01 -0.97 0.91
CA ARG A 233 12.92 0.47 0.65
C ARG A 233 11.87 0.70 -0.45
N GLY A 234 10.59 0.77 -0.06
CA GLY A 234 9.49 1.15 -0.96
C GLY A 234 9.00 0.07 -1.95
N ILE A 235 9.02 -1.23 -1.60
CA ILE A 235 8.78 -2.30 -2.59
C ILE A 235 7.54 -3.12 -2.29
N CYS A 236 6.70 -3.25 -3.31
CA CYS A 236 5.89 -4.42 -3.70
C CYS A 236 5.37 -5.35 -2.58
N LYS A 237 4.98 -4.84 -1.40
CA LYS A 237 4.24 -5.65 -0.41
C LYS A 237 2.92 -6.18 -0.98
N GLY A 238 2.43 -5.57 -2.07
CA GLY A 238 1.30 -6.04 -2.87
C GLY A 238 1.47 -7.44 -3.47
N ALA A 239 2.72 -7.91 -3.68
CA ALA A 239 3.01 -9.23 -4.23
C ALA A 239 2.91 -10.37 -3.20
N GLN A 240 2.71 -10.05 -1.91
CA GLN A 240 2.45 -11.04 -0.87
C GLN A 240 0.94 -11.19 -0.72
N TYR A 241 0.41 -12.30 -1.22
CA TYR A 241 -1.00 -12.68 -1.17
C TYR A 241 -1.62 -12.40 0.21
N GLY A 242 -2.78 -11.75 0.20
CA GLY A 242 -3.66 -11.67 1.36
C GLY A 242 -4.04 -13.08 1.81
N ASN A 243 -3.96 -13.32 3.11
CA ASN A 243 -4.37 -14.58 3.74
C ASN A 243 -5.74 -15.01 3.20
N LYS A 244 -5.80 -16.17 2.55
CA LYS A 244 -7.06 -16.91 2.36
C LYS A 244 -7.60 -17.24 3.75
N GLN A 245 -8.51 -16.43 4.26
CA GLN A 245 -9.41 -16.90 5.31
C GLN A 245 -10.42 -17.81 4.62
N THR A 246 -10.31 -19.10 4.94
CA THR A 246 -11.35 -20.10 4.67
C THR A 246 -12.47 -19.96 5.69
#